data_AF-A0A7J9SFQ9-F1
#
_entry.id   AF-A0A7J9SFQ9-F1
#
_cell.length_a   1.000
_cell.length_b   1.000
_cell.length_c   1.000
_cell.angle_alpha   90.00
_cell.angle_beta   90.00
_cell.angle_gamma   90.00
#
_symmetry.space_group_name_H-M   'P 1'
#
loop_
_entity.id
_entity.type
_entity.pdbx_description
1 polymer ?
#
loop_
_entity_poly.entity_id
_entity_poly.type
_entity_poly.pdbx_seq_one_letter_code
_entity_poly.pdbx_strand_id
1 'polypeptide(L)'
;MQPLQFLVPIGALEAVAPVLPFVILAFAVGNMITRIIQHSRHESQAAAGDDDEALSRWPPHTATNLGLVLSSLVYLIVEPHGGMVMSVLALSVFVSDFFEYESRCVEARSKSKDLDRPVAAIGASVFALLYAGYQSLFFVIEPLWNAVV
;
A
#
# COMPACT_ATOMS: atom_id res chain seq x y z
N MET A 1 -20.08 10.38 30.35
CA MET A 1 -19.29 9.47 29.51
C MET A 1 -19.99 9.37 28.17
N GLN A 2 -19.29 9.61 27.06
CA GLN A 2 -19.91 9.47 25.74
C GLN A 2 -20.04 7.96 25.43
N PRO A 3 -21.21 7.48 24.97
CA PRO A 3 -21.44 6.03 24.73
C PRO A 3 -20.43 5.40 23.76
N LEU A 4 -19.83 6.20 22.87
CA LEU A 4 -18.85 5.76 21.88
C LEU A 4 -17.46 5.47 22.45
N GLN A 5 -17.12 5.95 23.65
CA GLN A 5 -15.82 5.66 24.30
C GLN A 5 -15.65 4.18 24.68
N PHE A 6 -16.74 3.41 24.74
CA PHE A 6 -16.71 2.00 25.13
C PHE A 6 -16.48 1.05 23.95
N LEU A 7 -16.77 1.49 22.71
CA LEU A 7 -16.72 0.63 21.52
C LEU A 7 -15.38 0.77 20.75
N VAL A 8 -14.77 1.95 20.80
CA VAL A 8 -13.46 2.25 20.21
C VAL A 8 -12.66 3.03 21.26
N PRO A 9 -11.45 2.60 21.64
CA PRO A 9 -10.63 3.33 22.62
C PRO A 9 -10.03 4.58 21.96
N ILE A 10 -10.86 5.61 21.72
CA ILE A 10 -10.48 6.85 21.02
C ILE A 10 -9.28 7.51 21.70
N GLY A 11 -9.19 7.47 23.04
CA GLY A 11 -8.02 8.01 23.76
C GLY A 11 -6.69 7.28 23.47
N ALA A 12 -6.73 5.98 23.12
CA ALA A 12 -5.52 5.28 22.67
C ALA A 12 -5.16 5.64 21.23
N LEU A 13 -6.15 5.92 20.38
CA LEU A 13 -5.96 6.38 19.01
C LEU A 13 -5.37 7.80 18.95
N GLU A 14 -5.82 8.70 19.83
CA GLU A 14 -5.27 10.06 19.95
C GLU A 14 -3.76 10.03 20.26
N ALA A 15 -3.31 9.09 21.10
CA ALA A 15 -1.90 8.97 21.46
C ALA A 15 -1.01 8.55 20.27
N VAL A 16 -1.53 7.77 19.32
CA VAL A 16 -0.78 7.32 18.13
C VAL A 16 -1.01 8.20 16.90
N ALA A 17 -1.99 9.10 16.95
CA ALA A 17 -2.37 9.99 15.85
C ALA A 17 -1.18 10.71 15.18
N PRO A 18 -0.23 11.31 15.93
CA PRO A 18 0.90 12.01 15.32
C PRO A 18 1.86 11.10 14.57
N VAL A 19 1.89 9.81 14.91
CA VAL A 19 2.82 8.83 14.34
C VAL A 19 2.21 8.08 13.15
N LEU A 20 0.88 8.07 13.03
CA LEU A 20 0.16 7.36 11.95
C LEU A 20 0.65 7.73 10.53
N PRO A 21 0.88 9.01 10.16
CA PRO A 21 1.40 9.34 8.84
C PRO A 21 2.74 8.65 8.52
N PHE A 22 3.63 8.52 9.51
CA PHE A 22 4.92 7.84 9.34
C PHE A 22 4.75 6.31 9.23
N VAL A 23 3.80 5.73 9.96
CA VAL A 23 3.44 4.31 9.84
C VAL A 23 2.92 3.99 8.44
N ILE A 24 2.02 4.83 7.92
CA ILE A 24 1.49 4.70 6.56
C ILE A 24 2.61 4.84 5.54
N LEU A 25 3.50 5.83 5.70
CA LEU A 25 4.68 5.98 4.83
C LEU A 25 5.56 4.73 4.86
N ALA A 26 5.83 4.17 6.04
CA ALA A 26 6.61 2.94 6.18
C ALA A 26 5.96 1.75 5.46
N PHE A 27 4.64 1.59 5.58
CA PHE A 27 3.91 0.57 4.83
C PHE A 27 3.87 0.84 3.32
N ALA A 28 3.76 2.09 2.87
CA ALA A 28 3.80 2.44 1.46
C ALA A 28 5.15 2.10 0.83
N VAL A 29 6.25 2.48 1.49
CA VAL A 29 7.62 2.12 1.08
C VAL A 29 7.82 0.61 1.13
N GLY A 30 7.41 -0.04 2.23
CA GLY A 30 7.48 -1.49 2.39
C GLY A 30 6.68 -2.24 1.32
N ASN A 31 5.51 -1.74 0.92
CA ASN A 31 4.71 -2.31 -0.16
C ASN A 31 5.46 -2.24 -1.50
N MET A 32 6.10 -1.11 -1.83
CA MET A 32 6.89 -0.98 -3.06
C MET A 32 8.11 -1.91 -3.07
N ILE A 33 8.86 -1.98 -1.96
CA ILE A 33 10.01 -2.89 -1.84
C ILE A 33 9.54 -4.33 -2.00
N THR A 34 8.48 -4.71 -1.28
CA THR A 34 7.99 -6.09 -1.33
C THR A 34 7.41 -6.47 -2.69
N ARG A 35 6.83 -5.51 -3.43
CA ARG A 35 6.39 -5.68 -4.81
C ARG A 35 7.54 -6.05 -5.74
N ILE A 36 8.66 -5.30 -5.68
CA ILE A 36 9.83 -5.57 -6.52
C ILE A 36 10.33 -7.00 -6.28
N ILE A 37 10.43 -7.39 -5.00
CA ILE A 37 10.87 -8.73 -4.63
C ILE A 37 9.87 -9.80 -5.09
N GLN A 38 8.56 -9.54 -4.97
CA GLN A 38 7.55 -10.49 -5.40
C GLN A 38 7.55 -10.69 -6.92
N HIS A 39 7.73 -9.63 -7.70
CA HIS A 39 7.83 -9.72 -9.15
C HIS A 39 9.00 -10.62 -9.58
N SER A 40 10.19 -10.42 -9.02
CA SER A 40 11.34 -11.30 -9.31
C SER A 40 11.13 -12.75 -8.87
N ARG A 41 10.35 -12.98 -7.80
CA ARG A 41 9.94 -14.33 -7.40
C ARG A 41 8.98 -14.96 -8.40
N HIS A 42 8.00 -14.20 -8.90
CA HIS A 42 7.08 -14.68 -9.93
C HIS A 42 7.81 -15.01 -11.23
N GLU A 43 8.76 -14.19 -11.66
CA GLU A 43 9.61 -14.50 -12.82
C GLU A 43 10.35 -15.82 -12.63
N SER A 44 10.95 -16.03 -11.44
CA SER A 44 11.64 -17.28 -11.12
C SER A 44 10.70 -18.50 -11.07
N GLN A 45 9.48 -18.32 -10.55
CA GLN A 45 8.46 -19.37 -10.47
C GLN A 45 7.90 -19.72 -11.86
N ALA A 46 7.64 -18.74 -12.71
CA ALA A 46 7.17 -18.95 -14.07
C ALA A 46 8.23 -19.63 -14.95
N ALA A 47 9.51 -19.31 -14.75
CA ALA A 47 10.61 -19.96 -15.47
C ALA A 47 10.84 -21.42 -15.04
N ALA A 48 10.61 -21.74 -13.76
CA ALA A 48 10.79 -23.09 -13.22
C ALA A 48 9.55 -23.99 -13.35
N GLY A 49 8.37 -23.40 -13.47
CA GLY A 49 7.08 -24.09 -13.56
C GLY A 49 6.66 -24.37 -14.99
N ASP A 50 5.86 -25.42 -15.17
CA ASP A 50 5.23 -25.72 -16.45
C ASP A 50 3.94 -24.93 -16.70
N ASP A 51 3.29 -24.48 -15.62
CA ASP A 51 2.00 -23.76 -15.63
C ASP A 51 1.87 -22.79 -14.42
N ASP A 52 0.71 -22.17 -14.25
CA ASP A 52 0.45 -21.21 -13.17
C ASP A 52 0.39 -21.80 -11.76
N GLU A 53 0.28 -23.13 -11.60
CA GLU A 53 0.32 -23.80 -10.29
C GLU A 53 1.61 -23.52 -9.49
N ALA A 54 2.70 -23.16 -10.18
CA ALA A 54 3.96 -22.80 -9.54
C ALA A 54 3.93 -21.38 -8.93
N LEU A 55 3.00 -20.53 -9.35
CA LEU A 55 2.90 -19.16 -8.84
C LEU A 55 2.26 -19.17 -7.44
N SER A 56 2.86 -18.40 -6.55
CA SER A 56 2.35 -18.23 -5.19
C SER A 56 2.41 -16.78 -4.74
N ARG A 57 1.49 -16.40 -3.86
CA ARG A 57 1.53 -15.07 -3.23
C ARG A 57 2.58 -15.05 -2.14
N TRP A 58 3.42 -14.02 -2.14
CA TRP A 58 4.45 -13.86 -1.12
C TRP A 58 3.85 -13.20 0.13
N PRO A 59 3.77 -13.89 1.29
CA PRO A 59 3.03 -13.38 2.45
C PRO A 59 3.48 -12.01 2.97
N PRO A 60 4.78 -11.66 2.97
CA PRO A 60 5.23 -10.32 3.33
C PRO A 60 4.62 -9.20 2.48
N HIS A 61 4.43 -9.40 1.17
CA HIS A 61 3.77 -8.39 0.34
C HIS A 61 2.28 -8.25 0.67
N THR A 62 1.60 -9.38 0.92
CA THR A 62 0.21 -9.34 1.38
C THR A 62 0.09 -8.62 2.72
N ALA A 63 1.03 -8.86 3.65
CA ALA A 63 1.06 -8.21 4.95
C ALA A 63 1.30 -6.69 4.85
N THR A 64 2.22 -6.24 4.00
CA THR A 64 2.46 -4.79 3.81
C THR A 64 1.28 -4.10 3.14
N ASN A 65 0.61 -4.75 2.20
CA ASN A 65 -0.59 -4.23 1.54
C ASN A 65 -1.77 -4.11 2.52
N LEU A 66 -2.05 -5.17 3.29
CA LEU A 66 -3.08 -5.12 4.33
C LEU A 66 -2.73 -4.09 5.43
N GLY A 67 -1.45 -4.00 5.82
CA GLY A 67 -0.97 -2.98 6.76
C GLY A 67 -1.21 -1.56 6.26
N LEU A 68 -0.97 -1.31 4.96
CA LEU A 68 -1.26 -0.02 4.33
C LEU A 68 -2.75 0.30 4.37
N VAL A 69 -3.62 -0.65 4.00
CA VAL A 69 -5.09 -0.46 4.04
C VAL A 69 -5.57 -0.20 5.46
N LEU A 70 -5.17 -1.04 6.42
CA LEU A 70 -5.63 -0.92 7.81
C LEU A 70 -5.14 0.37 8.47
N SER A 71 -3.87 0.74 8.28
CA SER A 71 -3.34 2.01 8.81
C SER A 71 -4.04 3.22 8.18
N SER A 72 -4.39 3.17 6.90
CA SER A 72 -5.14 4.24 6.22
C SER A 72 -6.57 4.38 6.78
N LEU A 73 -7.24 3.26 7.05
CA LEU A 73 -8.58 3.26 7.67
C LEU A 73 -8.54 3.74 9.12
N VAL A 74 -7.48 3.42 9.86
CA VAL A 74 -7.26 3.97 11.21
C VAL A 74 -7.02 5.47 11.13
N TYR A 75 -6.24 5.94 10.15
CA TYR A 75 -5.99 7.36 9.94
C TYR A 75 -7.26 8.13 9.55
N LEU A 76 -8.16 7.52 8.79
CA LEU A 76 -9.49 8.08 8.49
C LEU A 76 -10.33 8.37 9.73
N ILE A 77 -10.17 7.61 10.81
CA ILE A 77 -10.90 7.85 12.06
C ILE A 77 -10.40 9.12 12.74
N VAL A 78 -9.08 9.36 12.71
CA VAL A 78 -8.46 10.47 13.46
C VAL A 78 -8.38 11.75 12.63
N GLU A 79 -8.07 11.62 11.35
CA GLU A 79 -7.97 12.74 10.41
C GLU A 79 -8.85 12.47 9.17
N PRO A 80 -10.15 12.80 9.22
CA PRO A 80 -11.13 12.32 8.24
C PRO A 80 -10.81 12.69 6.79
N HIS A 81 -10.33 13.90 6.55
CA HIS A 81 -10.03 14.35 5.19
C HIS A 81 -8.78 13.66 4.64
N GLY A 82 -7.67 13.69 5.39
CA GLY A 82 -6.42 13.07 4.99
C GLY A 82 -6.53 11.55 4.86
N GLY A 83 -7.16 10.92 5.85
CA GLY A 83 -7.37 9.48 5.85
C GLY A 83 -8.36 8.99 4.80
N MET A 84 -9.32 9.81 4.37
CA MET A 84 -10.21 9.43 3.25
C MET A 84 -9.44 9.29 1.95
N VAL A 85 -8.65 10.31 1.59
CA VAL A 85 -7.81 10.28 0.39
C VAL A 85 -6.83 9.11 0.46
N MET A 86 -6.14 8.95 1.60
CA MET A 86 -5.20 7.85 1.79
C MET A 86 -5.88 6.48 1.67
N SER A 87 -7.08 6.30 2.22
CA SER A 87 -7.82 5.04 2.15
C SER A 87 -8.21 4.68 0.71
N VAL A 88 -8.67 5.65 -0.09
CA VAL A 88 -8.97 5.43 -1.51
C VAL A 88 -7.71 5.01 -2.27
N LEU A 89 -6.57 5.65 -2.01
CA LEU A 89 -5.30 5.30 -2.62
C LEU A 89 -4.82 3.90 -2.20
N ALA A 90 -4.86 3.58 -0.90
CA ALA A 90 -4.49 2.26 -0.38
C ALA A 90 -5.36 1.15 -0.95
N LEU A 91 -6.68 1.36 -1.05
CA LEU A 91 -7.60 0.42 -1.68
C LEU A 91 -7.32 0.27 -3.19
N SER A 92 -6.92 1.35 -3.86
CA SER A 92 -6.51 1.29 -5.27
C SER A 92 -5.27 0.42 -5.46
N VAL A 93 -4.28 0.52 -4.55
CA VAL A 93 -3.12 -0.38 -4.53
C VAL A 93 -3.57 -1.83 -4.30
N PHE A 94 -4.40 -2.07 -3.29
CA PHE A 94 -4.89 -3.40 -2.96
C PHE A 94 -5.63 -4.08 -4.11
N VAL A 95 -6.56 -3.37 -4.75
CA VAL A 95 -7.33 -3.88 -5.90
C VAL A 95 -6.41 -4.11 -7.10
N SER A 96 -5.48 -3.19 -7.37
CA SER A 96 -4.52 -3.36 -8.47
C SER A 96 -3.63 -4.59 -8.25
N ASP A 97 -3.22 -4.87 -7.01
CA ASP A 97 -2.42 -6.06 -6.66
C ASP A 97 -3.19 -7.35 -6.83
N PHE A 98 -4.48 -7.35 -6.50
CA PHE A 98 -5.31 -8.51 -6.71
C PHE A 98 -5.36 -8.89 -8.19
N PHE A 99 -5.65 -7.92 -9.07
CA PHE A 99 -5.71 -8.17 -10.51
C PHE A 99 -4.35 -8.42 -11.15
N GLU A 100 -3.28 -7.83 -10.60
CA GLU A 100 -1.92 -8.13 -11.03
C GLU A 100 -1.59 -9.61 -10.84
N TYR A 101 -1.92 -10.19 -9.69
CA TYR A 101 -1.71 -11.62 -9.48
C TYR A 101 -2.48 -12.48 -10.49
N GLU A 102 -3.74 -12.14 -10.76
CA GLU A 102 -4.56 -12.86 -11.76
C GLU A 102 -3.96 -12.73 -13.16
N SER A 103 -3.43 -11.56 -13.53
CA SER A 103 -2.76 -11.36 -14.82
C SER A 103 -1.49 -12.21 -14.92
N ARG A 104 -0.69 -12.31 -13.85
CA ARG A 104 0.49 -13.18 -13.80
C ARG A 104 0.15 -14.64 -13.98
N CYS A 105 -0.94 -15.11 -13.38
CA CYS A 105 -1.40 -16.49 -13.59
C CYS A 105 -1.71 -16.69 -15.08
N VAL A 106 -2.47 -15.79 -15.72
CA VAL A 106 -2.77 -15.88 -17.16
C VAL A 106 -1.49 -15.89 -18.01
N GLU A 107 -0.52 -15.03 -17.70
CA GLU A 107 0.75 -14.94 -18.41
C GLU A 107 1.63 -16.18 -18.23
N ALA A 108 1.64 -16.78 -17.03
CA ALA A 108 2.37 -18.01 -16.74
C ALA A 108 1.83 -19.22 -17.52
N ARG A 109 0.52 -19.26 -17.82
CA ARG A 109 -0.09 -20.27 -18.70
C ARG A 109 0.19 -20.04 -20.19
N SER A 110 0.75 -18.88 -20.54
CA SER A 110 1.04 -18.52 -21.93
C SER A 110 2.29 -19.24 -22.45
N LYS A 111 2.40 -19.38 -23.78
CA LYS A 111 3.54 -20.08 -24.40
C LYS A 111 4.89 -19.39 -24.19
N SER A 112 4.91 -18.06 -24.06
CA SER A 112 6.15 -17.30 -23.85
C SER A 112 6.59 -17.33 -22.38
N LYS A 113 5.65 -17.47 -21.42
CA LYS A 113 5.89 -17.37 -19.97
C LYS A 113 6.59 -16.09 -19.52
N ASP A 114 6.62 -15.08 -20.40
CA ASP A 114 7.19 -13.77 -20.11
C ASP A 114 6.19 -12.98 -19.28
N LEU A 115 6.59 -12.58 -18.07
CA LEU A 115 5.77 -11.76 -17.19
C LEU A 115 6.00 -10.29 -17.48
N ASP A 116 4.92 -9.57 -17.78
CA ASP A 116 5.00 -8.13 -18.00
C ASP A 116 5.29 -7.36 -16.71
N ARG A 117 5.57 -6.05 -16.80
CA ARG A 117 5.71 -5.23 -15.60
C ARG A 117 4.34 -4.93 -14.96
N PRO A 118 4.24 -4.81 -13.63
CA PRO A 118 2.98 -4.51 -12.94
C PRO A 118 2.62 -3.02 -13.00
N VAL A 119 2.42 -2.46 -14.20
CA VAL A 119 2.31 -1.01 -14.42
C VAL A 119 1.18 -0.36 -13.64
N ALA A 120 -0.03 -0.97 -13.63
CA ALA A 120 -1.18 -0.43 -12.92
C ALA A 120 -0.92 -0.34 -11.40
N ALA A 121 -0.38 -1.42 -10.83
CA ALA A 121 -0.11 -1.49 -9.41
C ALA A 121 1.08 -0.60 -8.99
N ILE A 122 2.10 -0.44 -9.86
CA ILE A 122 3.16 0.56 -9.68
C ILE A 122 2.56 1.97 -9.67
N GLY A 123 1.70 2.30 -10.63
CA GLY A 123 1.05 3.61 -10.71
C GLY A 123 0.27 3.93 -9.43
N ALA A 124 -0.60 3.01 -9.00
CA ALA A 124 -1.34 3.14 -7.74
C ALA A 124 -0.41 3.33 -6.54
N SER A 125 0.67 2.54 -6.46
CA SER A 125 1.65 2.62 -5.36
C SER A 125 2.38 3.96 -5.33
N VAL A 126 2.71 4.54 -6.48
CA VAL A 126 3.38 5.84 -6.58
C VAL A 126 2.46 6.95 -6.05
N PHE A 127 1.19 6.97 -6.44
CA PHE A 127 0.24 7.96 -5.90
C PHE A 127 0.04 7.81 -4.38
N ALA A 128 -0.09 6.57 -3.90
CA ALA A 128 -0.18 6.29 -2.47
C ALA A 128 1.08 6.77 -1.72
N LEU A 129 2.28 6.51 -2.25
CA LEU A 129 3.54 6.94 -1.66
C LEU A 129 3.68 8.46 -1.64
N LEU A 130 3.35 9.14 -2.76
CA LEU A 130 3.41 10.60 -2.84
C LEU A 130 2.50 11.24 -1.80
N TYR A 131 1.27 10.74 -1.66
CA TYR A 131 0.32 11.27 -0.70
C TYR A 131 0.72 10.97 0.75
N ALA A 132 1.19 9.74 1.03
CA ALA A 132 1.72 9.39 2.34
C ALA A 132 2.95 10.25 2.71
N GLY A 133 3.84 10.50 1.74
CA GLY A 133 4.99 11.38 1.89
C GLY A 133 4.58 12.82 2.15
N TYR A 134 3.59 13.34 1.42
CA TYR A 134 3.01 14.65 1.70
C TYR A 134 2.48 14.74 3.14
N GLN A 135 1.64 13.79 3.57
CA GLN A 135 1.05 13.80 4.92
C GLN A 135 2.09 13.68 6.04
N SER A 136 3.20 12.97 5.81
CA SER A 136 4.21 12.71 6.85
C SER A 136 5.39 13.66 6.86
N LEU A 137 5.76 14.24 5.71
CA LEU A 137 6.98 15.03 5.55
C LEU A 137 6.72 16.50 5.22
N PHE A 138 5.45 16.96 5.20
CA PHE A 138 5.13 18.35 4.85
C PHE A 138 5.88 19.35 5.74
N PHE A 139 6.09 19.04 7.02
CA PHE A 139 6.84 19.91 7.95
C PHE A 139 8.26 20.26 7.47
N VAL A 140 8.85 19.48 6.57
CA VAL A 140 10.16 19.75 5.97
C VAL A 140 10.06 20.86 4.91
N ILE A 141 8.95 20.89 4.17
CA ILE A 141 8.72 21.79 3.04
C ILE A 141 7.95 23.05 3.49
N GLU A 142 7.13 22.93 4.53
CA GLU A 142 6.28 23.98 5.09
C GLU A 142 7.02 25.32 5.30
N PRO A 143 8.25 25.38 5.86
CA PRO A 143 8.94 26.65 6.05
C PRO A 143 9.28 27.36 4.74
N LEU A 144 9.60 26.60 3.69
CA LEU A 144 9.91 27.13 2.36
C LEU A 144 8.65 27.60 1.65
N TRP A 145 7.54 26.87 1.82
CA TRP A 145 6.26 27.23 1.22
C TRP A 145 5.72 28.54 1.81
N ASN A 146 5.72 28.65 3.14
CA ASN A 146 5.28 29.85 3.87
C ASN A 146 6.18 31.08 3.64
N ALA A 147 7.35 30.91 3.02
CA ALA A 147 8.22 32.03 2.64
C ALA A 147 7.81 32.68 1.30
N VAL A 148 7.00 32.00 0.49
CA VAL A 148 6.62 32.44 -0.87
C VAL A 148 5.12 32.71 -0.99
N VAL A 149 4.28 31.96 -0.28
CA VAL A 149 2.81 32.10 -0.22
C VAL A 149 2.42 32.67 1.13
#